data_AF-A0A6P0P2T4-F1
#
_entry.id   AF-A0A6P0P2T4-F1
#
_cell.length_a   1.000
_cell.length_b   1.000
_cell.length_c   1.000
_cell.angle_alpha   90.00
_cell.angle_beta   90.00
_cell.angle_gamma   90.00
#
_symmetry.space_group_name_H-M   'P 1'
#
loop_
_entity.id
_entity.type
_entity.pdbx_description
1 polymer ?
#
loop_
_entity_poly.entity_id
_entity_poly.type
_entity_poly.pdbx_seq_one_letter_code
_entity_poly.pdbx_strand_id
1 'polypeptide(L)'
;MSLDKPINNTMLSDKSGIEIVGWVIGKKSKATLVEFVCNDEIIHTTLVNHERLSVSRVYPKEPQAINSGFKTLISDRRLLEAKEMLIQFVLEDNSRIPGYLLELSKLESDNSAITEN
;
A
#
# COMPACT_ATOMS: atom_id res chain seq x y z
N MET A 1 -8.49 -3.11 9.89
CA MET A 1 -7.77 -2.59 8.71
C MET A 1 -8.13 -3.45 7.52
N SER A 2 -8.14 -2.89 6.32
CA SER A 2 -8.30 -3.65 5.07
C SER A 2 -7.45 -3.00 3.98
N LEU A 3 -7.02 -3.81 3.02
CA LEU A 3 -6.51 -3.36 1.75
C LEU A 3 -7.62 -3.56 0.69
N ASP A 4 -7.95 -2.51 -0.04
CA ASP A 4 -8.95 -2.54 -1.12
C ASP A 4 -8.27 -2.72 -2.49
N LYS A 5 -7.06 -2.18 -2.65
CA LYS A 5 -6.18 -2.34 -3.81
C LYS A 5 -4.71 -2.47 -3.36
N PRO A 6 -3.86 -3.26 -4.03
CA PRO A 6 -4.14 -4.04 -5.24
C PRO A 6 -5.11 -5.21 -5.02
N ILE A 7 -5.81 -5.61 -6.08
CA ILE A 7 -6.46 -6.92 -6.14
C ILE A 7 -5.37 -7.93 -6.50
N ASN A 8 -5.43 -9.14 -5.95
CA ASN A 8 -4.46 -10.22 -6.22
C ASN A 8 -4.14 -10.31 -7.72
N ASN A 9 -2.85 -10.49 -8.05
CA ASN A 9 -2.28 -10.51 -9.41
C ASN A 9 -2.16 -9.13 -10.10
N THR A 10 -2.09 -8.02 -9.34
CA THR A 10 -1.74 -6.72 -9.92
C THR A 10 -0.29 -6.76 -10.42
N MET A 11 -0.12 -6.69 -11.74
CA MET A 11 1.20 -6.74 -12.37
C MET A 11 1.86 -5.36 -12.33
N LEU A 12 3.12 -5.32 -11.89
CA LEU A 12 3.92 -4.11 -11.97
C LEU A 12 4.40 -3.91 -13.41
N SER A 13 4.19 -2.71 -13.95
CA SER A 13 4.85 -2.25 -15.17
C SER A 13 5.68 -1.01 -14.86
N ASP A 14 6.81 -0.86 -15.55
CA ASP A 14 7.74 0.27 -15.40
C ASP A 14 7.09 1.65 -15.62
N LYS A 15 5.90 1.68 -16.24
CA LYS A 15 5.21 2.92 -16.63
C LYS A 15 4.02 3.28 -15.76
N SER A 16 3.43 2.32 -15.02
CA SER A 16 2.10 2.52 -14.43
C SER A 16 2.08 2.67 -12.91
N GLY A 17 3.17 2.39 -12.20
CA GLY A 17 3.17 2.36 -10.73
C GLY A 17 2.16 1.36 -10.16
N ILE A 18 2.04 1.32 -8.83
CA ILE A 18 1.03 0.52 -8.13
C ILE A 18 0.09 1.44 -7.34
N GLU A 19 -1.21 1.37 -7.65
CA GLU A 19 -2.24 2.05 -6.86
C GLU A 19 -2.56 1.21 -5.62
N ILE A 20 -2.39 1.81 -4.45
CA ILE A 20 -2.66 1.19 -3.17
C ILE A 20 -3.74 1.97 -2.46
N VAL A 21 -4.80 1.27 -2.08
CA VAL A 21 -5.97 1.84 -1.42
C VAL A 21 -6.35 0.95 -0.26
N GLY A 22 -6.64 1.54 0.89
CA GLY A 22 -7.10 0.79 2.04
C GLY A 22 -7.58 1.69 3.16
N TRP A 23 -7.80 1.07 4.32
CA TRP A 23 -8.15 1.78 5.53
C TRP A 23 -7.58 1.11 6.78
N VAL A 24 -7.32 1.92 7.81
CA VAL A 24 -6.83 1.49 9.10
C VAL A 24 -7.49 2.28 10.21
N ILE A 25 -7.98 1.58 11.23
CA ILE A 25 -8.39 2.17 12.50
C ILE A 25 -7.39 1.67 13.53
N GLY A 26 -6.66 2.60 14.15
CA GLY A 26 -5.79 2.27 15.26
C GLY A 26 -6.62 1.90 16.50
N LYS A 27 -6.21 0.85 17.22
CA LYS A 27 -6.94 0.36 18.42
C LYS A 27 -6.62 1.15 19.69
N LYS A 28 -5.33 1.41 19.93
CA LYS A 28 -4.83 2.12 21.14
C LYS A 28 -4.35 3.53 20.85
N SER A 29 -3.78 3.73 19.67
CA SER A 29 -3.31 5.02 19.17
C SER A 29 -3.72 5.12 17.71
N LYS A 30 -4.02 6.34 17.24
CA LYS A 30 -4.50 6.61 15.89
C LYS A 30 -3.39 6.30 14.88
N ALA A 31 -3.73 5.62 13.79
CA ALA A 31 -2.83 5.51 12.64
C ALA A 31 -2.80 6.85 11.89
N THR A 32 -1.61 7.38 11.66
CA THR A 32 -1.40 8.70 11.04
C THR A 32 -0.74 8.59 9.68
N LEU A 33 0.15 7.61 9.50
CA LEU A 33 0.87 7.36 8.26
C LEU A 33 0.80 5.89 7.85
N VAL A 34 1.04 5.66 6.57
CA VAL A 34 1.36 4.35 6.00
C VAL A 34 2.74 4.46 5.36
N GLU A 35 3.63 3.56 5.74
CA GLU A 35 4.95 3.40 5.16
C GLU A 35 4.97 2.15 4.28
N PHE A 36 5.59 2.27 3.10
CA PHE A 36 5.79 1.20 2.15
C PHE A 36 7.27 0.85 2.14
N VAL A 37 7.60 -0.38 2.48
CA VAL A 37 8.96 -0.83 2.76
C VAL A 37 9.33 -1.96 1.81
N CYS A 38 10.47 -1.81 1.13
CA CYS A 38 11.07 -2.82 0.26
C CYS A 38 12.54 -2.95 0.62
N ASN A 39 13.05 -4.19 0.75
CA ASN A 39 14.45 -4.45 1.12
C ASN A 39 14.90 -3.63 2.36
N ASP A 40 14.06 -3.58 3.39
CA ASP A 40 14.24 -2.80 4.63
C ASP A 40 14.34 -1.27 4.48
N GLU A 41 14.09 -0.73 3.29
CA GLU A 41 14.02 0.71 3.03
C GLU A 41 12.59 1.21 2.87
N ILE A 42 12.28 2.35 3.48
CA ILE A 42 11.03 3.06 3.21
C ILE A 42 11.13 3.69 1.82
N ILE A 43 10.31 3.19 0.89
CA ILE A 43 10.26 3.68 -0.48
C ILE A 43 9.20 4.77 -0.68
N HIS A 44 8.18 4.79 0.18
CA HIS A 44 7.10 5.77 0.12
C HIS A 44 6.38 5.90 1.47
N THR A 45 5.81 7.08 1.72
CA THR A 45 4.97 7.36 2.89
C THR A 45 3.74 8.16 2.47
N THR A 46 2.57 7.80 2.99
CA THR A 46 1.33 8.55 2.77
C THR A 46 0.53 8.75 4.05
N LEU A 47 -0.33 9.76 4.06
CA LEU A 47 -1.19 10.09 5.20
C LEU A 47 -2.40 9.16 5.29
N VAL A 48 -2.82 8.86 6.52
CA VAL A 48 -4.14 8.30 6.82
C VAL A 48 -5.10 9.46 7.08
N ASN A 49 -5.69 9.98 6.01
CA ASN A 49 -6.64 11.10 6.08
C ASN A 49 -7.74 11.06 5.01
N HIS A 50 -7.92 9.93 4.32
CA HIS A 50 -8.92 9.79 3.28
C HIS A 50 -10.27 9.39 3.87
N GLU A 51 -11.35 10.01 3.39
CA GLU A 51 -12.69 9.78 3.93
C GLU A 51 -13.19 8.36 3.61
N ARG A 52 -13.80 7.71 4.61
CA ARG A 52 -14.39 6.36 4.55
C ARG A 52 -15.71 6.31 5.30
N LEU A 53 -16.76 6.89 4.71
CA LEU A 53 -18.11 6.91 5.29
C LEU A 53 -18.67 5.49 5.55
N SER A 54 -18.31 4.50 4.74
CA SER A 54 -18.70 3.11 4.99
C SER A 54 -18.05 2.55 6.26
N VAL A 55 -16.78 2.90 6.50
CA VAL A 55 -16.03 2.49 7.68
C VAL A 55 -16.57 3.19 8.93
N SER A 56 -16.87 4.49 8.87
CA SER A 56 -17.45 5.21 10.01
C SER A 56 -18.84 4.68 10.42
N ARG A 57 -19.64 4.20 9.47
CA ARG A 57 -20.94 3.55 9.78
C ARG A 57 -20.77 2.22 10.50
N VAL A 58 -19.74 1.44 10.16
CA VAL A 58 -19.44 0.16 10.82
C VAL A 58 -18.81 0.38 12.20
N TYR A 59 -18.01 1.44 12.35
CA TYR A 59 -17.30 1.80 13.58
C TYR A 59 -17.73 3.18 14.11
N PRO A 60 -19.00 3.37 14.52
CA PRO A 60 -19.52 4.69 14.89
C PRO A 60 -18.96 5.24 16.20
N LYS A 61 -18.35 4.38 17.03
CA LYS A 61 -17.71 4.78 18.29
C LYS A 61 -16.25 5.22 18.13
N GLU A 62 -15.68 5.06 16.94
CA GLU A 62 -14.28 5.37 16.65
C GLU A 62 -14.21 6.69 15.88
N PRO A 63 -13.84 7.83 16.51
CA PRO A 63 -13.82 9.12 15.84
C PRO A 63 -12.91 9.14 14.60
N GLN A 64 -11.81 8.37 14.63
CA GLN A 64 -10.89 8.25 13.50
C GLN A 64 -11.44 7.43 12.33
N ALA A 65 -12.58 6.74 12.47
CA ALA A 65 -13.11 5.87 11.41
C ALA A 65 -13.49 6.63 10.14
N ILE A 66 -13.94 7.89 10.25
CA ILE A 66 -14.32 8.71 9.09
C ILE A 66 -13.12 9.02 8.20
N ASN A 67 -11.94 9.26 8.76
CA ASN A 67 -10.72 9.62 8.02
C ASN A 67 -9.68 8.49 8.07
N SER A 68 -10.16 7.25 8.11
CA SER A 68 -9.34 6.04 8.27
C SER A 68 -8.69 5.56 6.98
N GLY A 69 -9.04 6.16 5.84
CA GLY A 69 -8.57 5.73 4.54
C GLY A 69 -7.18 6.25 4.19
N PHE A 70 -6.53 5.53 3.28
CA PHE A 70 -5.36 6.00 2.56
C PHE A 70 -5.48 5.59 1.09
N LYS A 71 -4.89 6.40 0.22
CA LYS A 71 -4.82 6.16 -1.21
C LYS A 71 -3.53 6.76 -1.75
N THR A 72 -2.73 5.98 -2.45
CA THR A 72 -1.51 6.46 -3.09
C THR A 72 -1.20 5.69 -4.37
N LEU A 73 -0.41 6.31 -5.25
CA LEU A 73 0.19 5.69 -6.43
C LEU A 73 1.70 5.71 -6.23
N ILE A 74 2.33 4.54 -6.19
CA ILE A 74 3.78 4.42 -6.01
C ILE A 74 4.42 4.06 -7.35
N SER A 75 5.25 4.96 -7.85
CA SER A 75 6.04 4.80 -9.08
C SER A 75 7.53 4.88 -8.76
N ASP A 76 7.99 4.02 -7.84
CA ASP A 76 9.40 3.93 -7.43
C ASP A 76 10.06 2.71 -8.10
N ARG A 77 11.24 2.89 -8.67
CA ARG A 77 11.97 1.80 -9.36
C ARG A 77 12.33 0.64 -8.42
N ARG A 78 12.48 0.90 -7.12
CA ARG A 78 12.76 -0.14 -6.12
C ARG A 78 11.65 -1.19 -6.03
N LEU A 79 10.42 -0.86 -6.43
CA LEU A 79 9.34 -1.85 -6.57
C LEU A 79 9.66 -2.93 -7.61
N LEU A 80 10.41 -2.57 -8.66
CA LEU A 80 10.85 -3.51 -9.68
C LEU A 80 12.05 -4.33 -9.20
N GLU A 81 12.72 -3.99 -8.11
CA GLU A 81 13.87 -4.77 -7.64
C GLU A 81 13.49 -5.66 -6.45
N ALA A 82 12.39 -5.31 -5.78
CA ALA A 82 11.89 -6.03 -4.62
C ALA A 82 11.01 -7.23 -5.02
N LYS A 83 11.09 -8.29 -4.21
CA LYS A 83 10.18 -9.44 -4.27
C LYS A 83 8.91 -9.19 -3.49
N GLU A 84 9.00 -8.37 -2.46
CA GLU A 84 7.91 -8.08 -1.55
C GLU A 84 7.93 -6.62 -1.09
N MET A 85 6.76 -6.15 -0.71
CA MET A 85 6.57 -4.84 -0.08
C MET A 85 5.79 -5.02 1.22
N LEU A 86 6.40 -4.61 2.32
CA LEU A 86 5.71 -4.48 3.60
C LEU A 86 4.97 -3.14 3.63
N ILE A 87 3.67 -3.21 3.87
CA ILE A 87 2.84 -2.06 4.22
C ILE A 87 2.71 -2.03 5.73
N GLN A 88 3.27 -1.00 6.37
CA GLN A 88 3.16 -0.80 7.81
C GLN A 88 2.51 0.53 8.15
N PHE A 89 1.89 0.58 9.33
CA PHE A 89 1.19 1.76 9.82
C PHE A 89 1.99 2.42 10.93
N VAL A 90 2.19 3.73 10.82
CA VAL A 90 2.78 4.54 11.89
C VAL A 90 1.64 5.12 12.71
N LEU A 91 1.68 4.89 14.01
CA LEU A 91 0.72 5.47 14.95
C LEU A 91 1.20 6.82 15.46
N GLU A 92 0.32 7.58 16.10
CA GLU A 92 0.62 8.89 16.69
C GLU A 92 1.72 8.83 17.77
N ASP A 93 1.89 7.66 18.42
CA ASP A 93 2.97 7.42 19.40
C ASP A 93 4.30 7.00 18.74
N ASN A 94 4.41 7.09 17.41
CA ASN A 94 5.52 6.65 16.57
C ASN A 94 5.80 5.14 16.57
N SER A 95 4.92 4.33 17.15
CA SER A 95 5.00 2.88 16.97
C SER A 95 4.67 2.49 15.52
N ARG A 96 5.35 1.44 15.03
CA ARG A 96 5.04 0.81 13.74
C ARG A 96 4.29 -0.48 13.98
N ILE A 97 3.20 -0.67 13.23
CA ILE A 97 2.46 -1.93 13.20
C ILE A 97 2.49 -2.48 11.78
N PRO A 98 3.09 -3.67 11.57
CA PRO A 98 3.01 -4.37 10.29
C PRO A 98 1.55 -4.63 9.90
N GLY A 99 1.21 -4.34 8.64
CA GLY A 99 -0.14 -4.50 8.10
C GLY A 99 -0.25 -5.64 7.11
N TYR A 100 0.38 -5.47 5.95
CA TYR A 100 0.30 -6.40 4.83
C TYR A 100 1.68 -6.65 4.24
N LEU A 101 1.89 -7.87 3.76
CA LEU A 101 3.03 -8.22 2.92
C LEU A 101 2.49 -8.49 1.51
N LEU A 102 2.91 -7.69 0.55
CA LEU A 102 2.52 -7.85 -0.85
C LEU A 102 3.66 -8.48 -1.64
N GLU A 103 3.41 -9.62 -2.26
CA GLU A 103 4.31 -10.19 -3.25
C GLU A 103 4.26 -9.35 -4.54
N LEU A 104 5.45 -9.01 -5.04
CA LEU A 104 5.62 -8.20 -6.24
C LEU A 104 6.09 -9.11 -7.39
N SER A 105 5.29 -9.19 -8.44
CA SER A 105 5.63 -9.89 -9.67
C SER A 105 5.77 -8.89 -10.82
N LYS A 106 6.84 -9.06 -11.59
CA LYS A 106 7.06 -8.30 -12.82
C LYS A 106 6.24 -8.88 -13.94
N LEU A 107 5.73 -8.01 -14.80
CA LEU A 107 5.43 -8.41 -16.16
C LEU A 107 6.76 -8.67 -16.87
N GLU A 108 7.08 -9.94 -17.14
CA GLU A 108 8.14 -10.24 -18.10
C GLU A 108 7.70 -9.66 -19.45
N SER A 109 8.49 -8.73 -19.97
CA SER A 109 8.32 -8.33 -21.36
C SER A 109 8.80 -9.49 -22.21
N ASP A 110 7.89 -10.14 -22.95
CA ASP A 110 8.25 -11.15 -23.95
C ASP A 110 9.31 -10.56 -24.90
N ASN A 111 10.58 -10.91 -24.67
CA ASN A 111 11.60 -10.80 -25.70
C ASN A 111 11.39 -11.97 -26.67
N SER A 112 10.33 -11.90 -27.48
CA SER A 112 10.31 -12.63 -28.75
C SER A 112 11.35 -11.99 -29.65
N ALA A 113 12.57 -12.50 -29.56
CA ALA A 113 13.65 -12.20 -30.47
C ALA A 113 13.15 -12.35 -31.91
N ILE A 114 13.28 -11.28 -32.67
CA ILE A 114 13.21 -11.27 -34.12
C ILE A 114 14.13 -12.39 -34.60
N THR A 115 13.57 -13.45 -35.17
CA THR A 115 14.35 -14.36 -35.99
C THR A 115 14.21 -13.85 -37.41
N GLU A 116 15.25 -13.15 -37.87
CA GLU A 116 15.44 -12.93 -39.31
C GLU A 116 15.59 -14.31 -39.98
N ASN A 117 14.85 -14.51 -41.07
CA ASN A 117 15.22 -15.37 -42.19
C ASN A 117 14.43 -14.94 -43.43
#